data_AF-A0A7C9NUP6-F1
#
_entry.id   AF-A0A7C9NUP6-F1
#
_cell.length_a   1.000
_cell.length_b   1.000
_cell.length_c   1.000
_cell.angle_alpha   90.00
_cell.angle_beta   90.00
_cell.angle_gamma   90.00
#
_symmetry.space_group_name_H-M   'P 1'
#
loop_
_entity.id
_entity.type
_entity.pdbx_description
1 polymer ?
#
loop_
_entity_poly.entity_id
_entity_poly.type
_entity_poly.pdbx_seq_one_letter_code
_entity_poly.pdbx_strand_id
1 'polypeptide(L)'
;MGAEWDPAQDPMPVSAMSSAADAVRSAQAVAAEWADDLKAAGRAVATRAAGAGEAHPVRKKRSVVGVVVVSVVAVIALACVAFAAFLAWDRWGAYDDAADMQGIWQANGSASTVVVDGEQIQLTDDVAYDYEIDPFAKTITFSLGNMEGQGRYRFSPDRKQLVITDGTGYSWLSTLMDDIPWRVQSLQDELAGAEGAGKEAASGEEDGRTILDRP
;
A
#
# COMPACT_ATOMS: atom_id res chain seq x y z
N MET A 1 10.79 27.34 -33.75
CA MET A 1 11.91 26.39 -33.94
C MET A 1 11.89 25.50 -32.72
N GLY A 2 11.13 24.40 -32.82
CA GLY A 2 10.91 23.48 -31.70
C GLY A 2 12.14 22.58 -31.52
N ALA A 3 12.52 22.36 -30.27
CA ALA A 3 13.50 21.35 -29.92
C ALA A 3 12.89 19.99 -30.23
N GLU A 4 13.47 19.28 -31.19
CA GLU A 4 13.16 17.90 -31.52
C GLU A 4 13.62 17.04 -30.34
N TRP A 5 12.69 16.31 -29.75
CA TRP A 5 12.96 15.38 -28.65
C TRP A 5 13.80 14.20 -29.19
N ASP A 6 15.02 14.05 -28.68
CA ASP A 6 15.94 12.97 -29.03
C ASP A 6 15.81 11.80 -28.02
N PRO A 7 15.20 10.66 -28.42
CA PRO A 7 15.01 9.51 -27.54
C PRO A 7 16.32 8.82 -27.11
N ALA A 8 17.48 9.21 -27.64
CA ALA A 8 18.78 8.67 -27.25
C ALA A 8 19.42 9.41 -26.06
N GLN A 9 18.98 10.63 -25.75
CA GLN A 9 19.59 11.48 -24.71
C GLN A 9 18.83 11.46 -23.37
N ASP A 10 17.53 11.16 -23.39
CA ASP A 10 16.66 11.20 -22.21
C ASP A 10 15.79 9.94 -22.11
N PRO A 11 16.36 8.77 -21.72
CA PRO A 11 15.57 7.57 -21.52
C PRO A 11 14.59 7.77 -20.36
N MET A 12 13.34 7.35 -20.55
CA MET A 12 12.31 7.23 -19.50
C MET A 12 12.91 6.69 -18.19
N PRO A 13 12.41 7.07 -16.99
CA PRO A 13 12.96 6.63 -15.70
C PRO A 13 12.73 5.13 -15.43
N VAL A 14 13.41 4.27 -16.20
CA VAL A 14 13.55 2.82 -16.01
C VAL A 14 14.31 2.50 -14.72
N SER A 15 14.98 3.50 -14.12
CA SER A 15 15.72 3.38 -12.86
C SER A 15 14.83 3.12 -11.65
N ALA A 16 13.59 3.63 -11.63
CA ALA A 16 12.68 3.41 -10.50
C ALA A 16 12.12 1.97 -10.49
N MET A 17 11.76 1.45 -11.67
CA MET A 17 11.27 0.07 -11.83
C MET A 17 12.39 -0.96 -11.62
N SER A 18 13.62 -0.67 -12.07
CA SER A 18 14.80 -1.51 -11.78
C SER A 18 15.09 -1.53 -10.28
N SER A 19 15.09 -0.36 -9.62
CA SER A 19 15.32 -0.25 -8.17
C SER A 19 14.29 -1.03 -7.34
N ALA A 20 13.01 -0.96 -7.73
CA ALA A 20 11.95 -1.73 -7.08
C ALA A 20 12.09 -3.25 -7.32
N ALA A 21 12.40 -3.65 -8.56
CA ALA A 21 12.65 -5.06 -8.88
C ALA A 21 13.90 -5.61 -8.19
N ASP A 22 14.93 -4.80 -8.02
CA ASP A 22 16.16 -5.13 -7.31
C ASP A 22 15.93 -5.21 -5.80
N ALA A 23 15.09 -4.35 -5.23
CA ALA A 23 14.66 -4.42 -3.85
C ALA A 23 13.83 -5.69 -3.56
N VAL A 24 12.90 -6.04 -4.45
CA VAL A 24 12.11 -7.28 -4.36
C VAL A 24 13.02 -8.51 -4.49
N ARG A 25 13.95 -8.51 -5.45
CA ARG A 25 14.91 -9.60 -5.64
C ARG A 25 15.84 -9.75 -4.43
N SER A 26 16.26 -8.64 -3.83
CA SER A 26 17.08 -8.62 -2.61
C SER A 26 16.28 -9.16 -1.42
N ALA A 27 15.02 -8.75 -1.25
CA ALA A 27 14.15 -9.29 -0.21
C ALA A 27 13.87 -10.79 -0.41
N GLN A 28 13.66 -11.25 -1.64
CA GLN A 28 13.51 -12.66 -1.99
C GLN A 28 14.80 -13.46 -1.73
N ALA A 29 15.97 -12.89 -2.02
CA ALA A 29 17.26 -13.53 -1.75
C ALA A 29 17.51 -13.68 -0.25
N VAL A 30 17.22 -12.64 0.54
CA VAL A 30 17.30 -12.69 2.01
C VAL A 30 16.30 -13.71 2.55
N ALA A 31 15.06 -13.73 2.05
CA ALA A 31 14.07 -14.72 2.46
C ALA A 31 14.49 -16.17 2.10
N ALA A 32 15.13 -16.38 0.95
CA ALA A 32 15.65 -17.67 0.54
C ALA A 32 16.83 -18.12 1.41
N GLU A 33 17.76 -17.21 1.73
CA GLU A 33 18.87 -17.45 2.65
C GLU A 33 18.36 -17.85 4.04
N TRP A 34 17.35 -17.13 4.53
CA TRP A 34 16.72 -17.42 5.81
C TRP A 34 15.95 -18.75 5.79
N ALA A 35 15.29 -19.07 4.67
CA ALA A 35 14.63 -20.36 4.49
C ALA A 35 15.63 -21.52 4.45
N ASP A 36 16.81 -21.33 3.88
CA ASP A 36 17.88 -22.31 3.86
C ASP A 36 18.54 -22.47 5.23
N ASP A 37 18.71 -21.38 5.99
CA ASP A 37 19.16 -21.43 7.39
C ASP A 37 18.15 -22.14 8.29
N LEU A 38 16.86 -21.90 8.09
CA LEU A 38 15.78 -22.59 8.81
C LEU A 38 15.70 -24.07 8.42
N LYS A 39 15.89 -24.42 7.14
CA LYS A 39 16.02 -25.81 6.68
C LYS A 39 17.28 -26.46 7.21
N ALA A 40 18.40 -25.75 7.30
CA ALA A 40 19.66 -26.25 7.86
C ALA A 40 19.52 -26.48 9.37
N ALA A 41 18.85 -25.58 10.08
CA ALA A 41 18.49 -25.76 11.48
C ALA A 41 17.54 -26.96 11.67
N GLY A 42 16.52 -27.10 10.82
CA GLY A 42 15.60 -28.24 10.82
C GLY A 42 16.27 -29.58 10.50
N ARG A 43 17.18 -29.60 9.50
CA ARG A 43 18.02 -30.77 9.18
C ARG A 43 18.96 -31.09 10.34
N ALA A 44 19.62 -30.10 10.95
CA ALA A 44 20.48 -30.33 12.11
C ALA A 44 19.72 -30.87 13.34
N VAL A 45 18.42 -30.60 13.43
CA VAL A 45 17.50 -31.23 14.40
C VAL A 45 17.16 -32.66 13.98
N ALA A 46 16.87 -32.91 12.70
CA ALA A 46 16.55 -34.24 12.16
C ALA A 46 17.75 -35.22 12.17
N THR A 47 18.95 -34.77 11.79
CA THR A 47 20.18 -35.59 11.80
C THR A 47 20.58 -35.97 13.23
N ARG A 48 20.23 -35.15 14.25
CA ARG A 48 20.40 -35.49 15.67
C ARG A 48 19.37 -36.51 16.18
N ALA A 49 18.20 -36.59 15.57
CA ALA A 49 17.22 -37.64 15.88
C ALA A 49 17.62 -39.00 15.29
N ALA A 50 18.37 -39.02 14.17
CA ALA A 50 18.84 -40.24 13.51
C ALA A 50 20.19 -40.79 14.04
N GLY A 51 21.02 -39.96 14.68
CA GLY A 51 22.39 -40.30 15.12
C GLY A 51 22.53 -40.81 16.55
N ALA A 52 21.60 -41.64 17.05
CA ALA A 52 21.74 -42.30 18.35
C ALA A 52 22.54 -43.61 18.23
N GLY A 53 23.84 -43.50 17.93
CA GLY A 53 24.77 -44.63 17.88
C GLY A 53 26.18 -44.18 18.30
N GLU A 54 26.53 -44.51 19.55
CA GLU A 54 27.85 -44.55 20.19
C GLU A 54 28.93 -43.50 19.83
N ALA A 55 29.10 -42.49 20.69
CA ALA A 55 30.36 -42.18 21.40
C ALA A 55 30.22 -40.88 22.25
N HIS A 56 30.69 -40.96 23.50
CA HIS A 56 30.74 -39.98 24.60
C HIS A 56 30.37 -38.50 24.29
N PRO A 57 29.25 -37.97 24.83
CA PRO A 57 28.92 -36.56 24.69
C PRO A 57 29.32 -35.75 25.94
N VAL A 58 30.19 -34.75 25.75
CA VAL A 58 30.21 -33.56 26.62
C VAL A 58 28.93 -32.77 26.33
N ARG A 59 27.87 -33.06 27.10
CA ARG A 59 26.54 -32.47 26.94
C ARG A 59 26.57 -30.98 27.28
N LYS A 60 26.76 -30.11 26.29
CA LYS A 60 26.44 -28.68 26.41
C LYS A 60 24.91 -28.56 26.50
N LYS A 61 24.39 -28.33 27.70
CA LYS A 61 22.97 -28.00 27.96
C LYS A 61 22.59 -26.79 27.10
N ARG A 62 21.93 -27.00 25.95
CA ARG A 62 21.34 -25.91 25.18
C ARG A 62 20.13 -25.42 25.96
N SER A 63 20.07 -24.12 26.25
CA SER A 63 18.98 -23.55 27.05
C SER A 63 17.68 -23.58 26.24
N VAL A 64 16.63 -24.19 26.81
CA VAL A 64 15.27 -24.20 26.26
C VAL A 64 14.80 -22.77 25.94
N VAL A 65 15.25 -21.80 26.73
CA VAL A 65 15.03 -20.36 26.52
C VAL A 65 15.46 -19.89 25.13
N GLY A 66 16.63 -20.32 24.64
CA GLY A 66 17.10 -19.91 23.30
C GLY A 66 16.22 -20.45 22.17
N VAL A 67 15.65 -21.64 22.34
CA VAL A 67 14.71 -22.22 21.36
C VAL A 67 13.39 -21.45 21.38
N VAL A 68 12.85 -21.13 22.57
CA VAL A 68 11.61 -20.36 22.69
C VAL A 68 11.75 -18.98 22.07
N VAL A 69 12.84 -18.25 22.34
CA VAL A 69 13.06 -16.91 21.78
C VAL A 69 13.12 -16.96 20.24
N VAL A 70 13.88 -17.90 19.67
CA VAL A 70 13.97 -18.05 18.21
C VAL A 70 12.61 -18.39 17.60
N SER A 71 11.85 -19.29 18.23
CA SER A 71 10.51 -19.63 17.76
C SER A 71 9.56 -18.43 17.79
N VAL A 72 9.60 -17.62 18.85
CA VAL A 72 8.75 -16.41 18.96
C VAL A 72 9.13 -15.39 17.89
N VAL A 73 10.43 -15.14 17.68
CA VAL A 73 10.90 -14.22 16.64
C VAL A 73 10.48 -14.70 15.26
N ALA A 74 10.58 -16.00 14.98
CA ALA A 74 10.14 -16.57 13.70
C ALA A 74 8.64 -16.37 13.48
N VAL A 75 7.80 -16.58 14.50
CA VAL A 75 6.35 -16.35 14.41
C VAL A 75 6.03 -14.87 14.14
N ILE A 76 6.69 -13.94 14.84
CA ILE A 76 6.50 -12.50 14.62
C ILE A 76 6.91 -12.12 13.20
N ALA A 77 8.07 -12.59 12.73
CA ALA A 77 8.54 -12.32 11.38
C ALA A 77 7.54 -12.83 10.32
N LEU A 78 7.02 -14.05 10.48
CA LEU A 78 5.98 -14.60 9.60
C LEU A 78 4.71 -13.76 9.62
N ALA A 79 4.27 -13.29 10.79
CA ALA A 79 3.10 -12.42 10.91
C ALA A 79 3.32 -11.08 10.21
N CYS A 80 4.49 -10.46 10.36
CA CYS A 80 4.84 -9.22 9.65
C CYS A 80 4.85 -9.40 8.13
N VAL A 81 5.40 -10.52 7.63
CA VAL A 81 5.40 -10.83 6.18
C VAL A 81 3.98 -11.03 5.67
N ALA A 82 3.14 -11.80 6.38
CA ALA A 82 1.75 -12.00 6.01
C ALA A 82 0.96 -10.69 6.00
N PHE A 83 1.19 -9.82 6.99
CA PHE A 83 0.55 -8.52 7.08
C PHE A 83 0.99 -7.57 5.95
N ALA A 84 2.30 -7.52 5.64
CA ALA A 84 2.80 -6.73 4.52
C ALA A 84 2.24 -7.20 3.18
N ALA A 85 2.15 -8.53 2.98
CA ALA A 85 1.52 -9.11 1.79
C ALA A 85 0.02 -8.76 1.69
N PHE A 86 -0.69 -8.80 2.82
CA PHE A 86 -2.09 -8.37 2.90
C PHE A 86 -2.24 -6.89 2.51
N LEU A 87 -1.43 -5.99 3.08
CA LEU A 87 -1.49 -4.56 2.74
C LEU A 87 -1.17 -4.29 1.27
N ALA A 88 -0.17 -4.98 0.71
CA ALA A 88 0.18 -4.83 -0.70
C ALA A 88 -0.97 -5.31 -1.61
N TRP A 89 -1.58 -6.44 -1.27
CA TRP A 89 -2.76 -6.96 -1.98
C TRP A 89 -3.94 -5.99 -1.89
N ASP A 90 -4.33 -5.59 -0.68
CA ASP A 90 -5.46 -4.68 -0.42
C ASP A 90 -5.29 -3.33 -1.13
N ARG A 91 -4.07 -2.78 -1.14
CA ARG A 91 -3.79 -1.48 -1.75
C ARG A 91 -3.75 -1.49 -3.27
N TRP A 92 -3.14 -2.49 -3.90
CA TRP A 92 -2.84 -2.45 -5.34
C TRP A 92 -3.45 -3.59 -6.15
N GLY A 93 -3.72 -4.75 -5.53
CA GLY A 93 -4.17 -5.94 -6.23
C GLY A 93 -5.67 -6.22 -6.13
N ALA A 94 -6.31 -5.76 -5.06
CA ALA A 94 -7.70 -6.09 -4.76
C ALA A 94 -8.72 -5.29 -5.59
N TYR A 95 -8.34 -4.11 -6.08
CA TYR A 95 -9.26 -3.15 -6.68
C TYR A 95 -8.68 -2.48 -7.92
N ASP A 96 -9.57 -2.03 -8.81
CA ASP A 96 -9.24 -1.19 -9.96
C ASP A 96 -9.64 0.26 -9.61
N ASP A 97 -8.65 1.06 -9.20
CA ASP A 97 -8.89 2.45 -8.80
C ASP A 97 -9.42 3.33 -9.93
N ALA A 98 -9.01 3.08 -11.19
CA ALA A 98 -9.47 3.86 -12.32
C ALA A 98 -10.95 3.60 -12.60
N ALA A 99 -11.38 2.35 -12.51
CA ALA A 99 -12.78 1.99 -12.66
C ALA A 99 -13.63 2.41 -11.44
N ASP A 100 -13.11 2.27 -10.23
CA ASP A 100 -13.86 2.56 -9.01
C ASP A 100 -14.01 4.07 -8.76
N MET A 101 -13.08 4.89 -9.24
CA MET A 101 -13.18 6.35 -9.17
C MET A 101 -14.31 6.90 -10.06
N GLN A 102 -14.65 6.20 -11.15
CA GLN A 102 -15.72 6.60 -12.05
C GLN A 102 -17.11 6.43 -11.43
N GLY A 103 -18.04 7.25 -11.92
CA GLY A 103 -19.45 7.22 -11.57
C GLY A 103 -19.91 8.50 -10.88
N ILE A 104 -21.01 8.37 -10.16
CA ILE A 104 -21.67 9.49 -9.47
C ILE A 104 -21.27 9.45 -8.00
N TRP A 105 -20.78 10.59 -7.52
CA TRP A 105 -20.36 10.82 -6.14
C TRP A 105 -21.15 11.97 -5.53
N GLN A 106 -21.45 11.89 -4.25
CA GLN A 106 -22.07 12.96 -3.48
C GLN A 106 -21.03 13.57 -2.54
N ALA A 107 -20.90 14.89 -2.51
CA ALA A 107 -20.05 15.55 -1.53
C ALA A 107 -20.58 15.27 -0.11
N ASN A 108 -19.74 14.74 0.77
CA ASN A 108 -20.14 14.31 2.11
C ASN A 108 -20.80 15.46 2.88
N GLY A 109 -21.96 15.20 3.48
CA GLY A 109 -22.73 16.22 4.21
C GLY A 109 -23.44 17.26 3.34
N SER A 110 -23.43 17.11 2.01
CA SER A 110 -24.10 17.99 1.04
C SER A 110 -24.98 17.19 0.07
N ALA A 111 -25.90 17.88 -0.61
CA ALA A 111 -26.65 17.34 -1.75
C ALA A 111 -25.89 17.50 -3.09
N SER A 112 -24.75 18.20 -3.09
CA SER A 112 -23.93 18.41 -4.28
C SER A 112 -23.42 17.08 -4.83
N THR A 113 -23.56 16.91 -6.15
CA THR A 113 -23.14 15.70 -6.85
C THR A 113 -21.97 16.03 -7.77
N VAL A 114 -21.00 15.13 -7.83
CA VAL A 114 -19.83 15.16 -8.71
C VAL A 114 -19.91 13.94 -9.62
N VAL A 115 -19.76 14.15 -10.92
CA VAL A 115 -19.68 13.04 -11.89
C VAL A 115 -18.24 12.89 -12.31
N VAL A 116 -17.68 11.71 -12.08
CA VAL A 116 -16.33 11.36 -12.54
C VAL A 116 -16.49 10.41 -13.70
N ASP A 117 -16.15 10.86 -14.89
CA ASP A 117 -16.01 9.99 -16.05
C ASP A 117 -14.55 9.54 -16.19
N GLY A 118 -14.19 8.77 -17.21
CA GLY A 118 -12.83 8.24 -17.35
C GLY A 118 -11.74 9.28 -17.66
N GLU A 119 -12.13 10.53 -17.93
CA GLU A 119 -11.22 11.60 -18.36
C GLU A 119 -11.39 12.88 -17.52
N GLN A 120 -12.61 13.17 -17.07
CA GLN A 120 -13.00 14.42 -16.42
C GLN A 120 -13.78 14.21 -15.12
N ILE A 121 -13.58 15.16 -14.20
CA ILE A 121 -14.39 15.36 -13.01
C ILE A 121 -15.30 16.56 -13.27
N GLN A 122 -16.60 16.31 -13.37
CA GLN A 122 -17.64 17.31 -13.59
C GLN A 122 -18.27 17.70 -12.25
N LEU A 123 -18.11 18.97 -11.86
CA LEU A 123 -18.72 19.55 -10.67
C LEU A 123 -20.13 20.07 -10.96
N THR A 124 -20.34 20.64 -12.14
CA THR A 124 -21.61 21.16 -12.65
C THR A 124 -21.65 21.03 -14.18
N ASP A 125 -22.79 21.33 -14.81
CA ASP A 125 -22.95 21.30 -16.28
C ASP A 125 -21.93 22.19 -17.03
N ASP A 126 -21.40 23.23 -16.37
CA ASP A 126 -20.47 24.20 -16.96
C ASP A 126 -19.03 24.10 -16.41
N VAL A 127 -18.79 23.25 -15.40
CA VAL A 127 -17.49 23.16 -14.70
C VAL A 127 -17.01 21.72 -14.66
N ALA A 128 -15.95 21.46 -15.44
CA ALA A 128 -15.25 20.18 -15.50
C ALA A 128 -13.72 20.38 -15.45
N TYR A 129 -13.02 19.41 -14.87
CA TYR A 129 -11.56 19.34 -14.78
C TYR A 129 -11.11 18.05 -15.44
N ASP A 130 -10.08 18.09 -16.28
CA ASP A 130 -9.42 16.86 -16.67
C ASP A 130 -8.65 16.31 -15.45
N TYR A 131 -8.57 14.99 -15.34
CA TYR A 131 -7.81 14.36 -14.27
C TYR A 131 -7.04 13.14 -14.77
N GLU A 132 -5.97 12.84 -14.05
CA GLU A 132 -5.22 11.59 -14.21
C GLU A 132 -4.86 11.04 -12.84
N ILE A 133 -4.97 9.74 -12.67
CA ILE A 133 -4.54 9.07 -11.44
C ILE A 133 -3.31 8.21 -11.68
N ASP A 134 -2.45 8.12 -10.67
CA ASP A 134 -1.46 7.07 -10.52
C ASP A 134 -1.95 6.08 -9.45
N PRO A 135 -2.48 4.89 -9.85
CA PRO A 135 -2.92 3.84 -8.92
C PRO A 135 -1.82 3.25 -8.06
N PHE A 136 -0.57 3.34 -8.50
CA PHE A 136 0.56 2.85 -7.74
C PHE A 136 0.95 3.85 -6.66
N ALA A 137 1.10 5.13 -7.02
CA ALA A 137 1.44 6.20 -6.09
C ALA A 137 0.27 6.69 -5.23
N LYS A 138 -0.97 6.37 -5.58
CA LYS A 138 -2.22 6.92 -4.99
C LYS A 138 -2.28 8.45 -5.08
N THR A 139 -1.90 8.98 -6.23
CA THR A 139 -1.93 10.41 -6.52
C THR A 139 -2.90 10.72 -7.63
N ILE A 140 -3.44 11.93 -7.61
CA ILE A 140 -4.32 12.47 -8.64
C ILE A 140 -3.79 13.82 -9.08
N THR A 141 -3.81 14.06 -10.38
CA THR A 141 -3.48 15.36 -10.99
C THR A 141 -4.75 15.91 -11.61
N PHE A 142 -4.96 17.21 -11.49
CA PHE A 142 -6.10 17.94 -12.06
C PHE A 142 -5.58 18.99 -13.02
N SER A 143 -6.26 19.21 -14.15
CA SER A 143 -5.97 20.34 -15.01
C SER A 143 -7.22 21.12 -15.40
N LEU A 144 -7.11 22.46 -15.34
CA LEU A 144 -8.10 23.39 -15.85
C LEU A 144 -7.40 24.44 -16.73
N GLY A 145 -7.53 24.30 -18.04
CA GLY A 145 -6.86 25.18 -19.00
C GLY A 145 -5.34 25.07 -18.90
N ASN A 146 -4.68 26.08 -18.35
CA ASN A 146 -3.22 26.11 -18.17
C ASN A 146 -2.79 25.96 -16.69
N MET A 147 -3.73 25.62 -15.81
CA MET A 147 -3.47 25.39 -14.39
C MET A 147 -3.47 23.90 -14.11
N GLU A 148 -2.45 23.43 -13.39
CA GLU A 148 -2.34 22.06 -12.90
C GLU A 148 -2.35 22.07 -11.37
N GLY A 149 -3.08 21.12 -10.80
CA GLY A 149 -3.12 20.82 -9.38
C GLY A 149 -2.73 19.36 -9.14
N GLN A 150 -2.25 19.06 -7.94
CA GLN A 150 -1.99 17.69 -7.51
C GLN A 150 -2.73 17.45 -6.19
N GLY A 151 -3.06 16.19 -5.95
CA GLY A 151 -3.50 15.69 -4.68
C GLY A 151 -3.14 14.22 -4.51
N ARG A 152 -3.56 13.68 -3.37
CA ARG A 152 -3.60 12.25 -3.12
C ARG A 152 -5.04 11.82 -2.93
N TYR A 153 -5.31 10.55 -3.22
CA TYR A 153 -6.63 10.00 -2.99
C TYR A 153 -6.56 8.72 -2.15
N ARG A 154 -7.66 8.43 -1.47
CA ARG A 154 -7.85 7.20 -0.72
C ARG A 154 -9.33 6.81 -0.74
N PHE A 155 -9.60 5.55 -1.01
CA PHE A 155 -10.92 4.96 -0.82
C PHE A 155 -11.09 4.43 0.60
N SER A 156 -12.32 4.46 1.12
CA SER A 156 -12.70 3.64 2.26
C SER A 156 -12.53 2.15 1.94
N PRO A 157 -12.38 1.26 2.95
CA PRO A 157 -12.23 -0.18 2.73
C PRO A 157 -13.39 -0.80 1.92
N ASP A 158 -14.61 -0.25 2.05
CA ASP A 158 -15.79 -0.69 1.29
C ASP A 158 -15.94 -0.01 -0.08
N ARG A 159 -15.00 0.85 -0.48
CA ARG A 159 -14.99 1.63 -1.73
C ARG A 159 -16.21 2.55 -1.91
N LYS A 160 -16.96 2.81 -0.83
CA LYS A 160 -18.15 3.68 -0.85
C LYS A 160 -17.87 5.12 -0.48
N GLN A 161 -16.65 5.44 -0.09
CA GLN A 161 -16.20 6.79 0.15
C GLN A 161 -14.84 6.98 -0.51
N LEU A 162 -14.65 8.14 -1.12
CA LEU A 162 -13.42 8.61 -1.74
C LEU A 162 -13.03 9.91 -1.04
N VAL A 163 -11.80 9.95 -0.54
CA VAL A 163 -11.21 11.15 0.07
C VAL A 163 -10.08 11.60 -0.83
N ILE A 164 -10.12 12.85 -1.25
CA ILE A 164 -9.06 13.52 -1.99
C ILE A 164 -8.49 14.61 -1.10
N THR A 165 -7.17 14.62 -0.93
CA THR A 165 -6.45 15.67 -0.20
C THR A 165 -5.60 16.44 -1.18
N ASP A 166 -5.89 17.73 -1.33
CA ASP A 166 -5.16 18.63 -2.20
C ASP A 166 -3.78 18.93 -1.63
N GLY A 167 -2.76 18.91 -2.49
CA GLY A 167 -1.38 19.15 -2.05
C GLY A 167 -0.36 18.71 -3.09
N THR A 168 0.87 19.20 -2.92
CA THR A 168 1.98 18.88 -3.84
C THR A 168 3.03 18.01 -3.15
N GLY A 169 3.82 17.29 -3.95
CA GLY A 169 4.94 16.48 -3.46
C GLY A 169 4.53 15.11 -2.95
N TYR A 170 3.29 14.68 -3.23
CA TYR A 170 2.89 13.31 -2.96
C TYR A 170 3.66 12.34 -3.86
N SER A 171 4.08 11.23 -3.26
CA SER A 171 4.82 10.16 -3.90
C SER A 171 4.33 8.82 -3.39
N TRP A 172 4.70 7.73 -4.08
CA TRP A 172 4.33 6.38 -3.66
C TRP A 172 4.69 6.08 -2.19
N LEU A 173 5.82 6.59 -1.70
CA LEU A 173 6.28 6.31 -0.34
C LEU A 173 5.56 7.18 0.68
N SER A 174 5.34 8.47 0.38
CA SER A 174 4.64 9.37 1.31
C SER A 174 3.19 8.94 1.51
N THR A 175 2.47 8.63 0.41
CA THR A 175 1.08 8.16 0.51
C THR A 175 1.00 6.83 1.23
N LEU A 176 1.94 5.91 1.00
CA LEU A 176 2.00 4.64 1.71
C LEU A 176 2.22 4.83 3.21
N MET A 177 3.19 5.66 3.61
CA MET A 177 3.49 5.90 5.03
C MET A 177 2.33 6.56 5.77
N ASP A 178 1.60 7.45 5.10
CA ASP A 178 0.40 8.06 5.67
C ASP A 178 -0.78 7.07 5.78
N ASP A 179 -0.87 6.12 4.84
CA ASP A 179 -1.98 5.15 4.78
C ASP A 179 -1.83 3.98 5.76
N ILE A 180 -0.62 3.59 6.12
CA ILE A 180 -0.39 2.47 7.04
C ILE A 180 -1.07 2.70 8.40
N PRO A 181 -0.84 3.83 9.11
CA PRO A 181 -1.51 4.09 10.39
C PRO A 181 -3.03 4.06 10.26
N TRP A 182 -3.57 4.70 9.22
CA TRP A 182 -5.00 4.72 8.95
C TRP A 182 -5.57 3.33 8.68
N ARG A 183 -4.89 2.50 7.88
CA ARG A 183 -5.37 1.16 7.54
C ARG A 183 -5.35 0.24 8.75
N VAL A 184 -4.30 0.32 9.58
CA VAL A 184 -4.21 -0.42 10.85
C VAL A 184 -5.37 -0.03 11.78
N GLN A 185 -5.67 1.27 11.91
CA GLN A 185 -6.79 1.73 12.73
C GLN A 185 -8.13 1.22 12.17
N SER A 186 -8.33 1.32 10.85
CA SER A 186 -9.55 0.85 10.19
C SER A 186 -9.78 -0.65 10.43
N LEU A 187 -8.73 -1.48 10.39
CA LEU A 187 -8.84 -2.91 10.72
C LEU A 187 -9.24 -3.16 12.18
N GLN A 188 -8.72 -2.36 13.12
CA GLN A 188 -9.09 -2.47 14.52
C GLN A 188 -10.56 -2.12 14.73
N ASP A 189 -11.02 -1.06 14.05
CA ASP A 189 -12.41 -0.62 14.09
C ASP A 189 -13.35 -1.64 13.44
N GLU A 190 -12.98 -2.21 12.28
CA GLU A 190 -13.69 -3.31 11.62
C GLU A 190 -13.80 -4.52 12.56
N LEU A 191 -12.71 -4.90 13.23
CA LEU A 191 -12.69 -6.02 14.18
C LEU A 191 -13.55 -5.75 15.42
N ALA A 192 -13.60 -4.49 15.86
CA ALA A 192 -14.46 -4.04 16.96
C ALA A 192 -15.94 -3.92 16.56
N GLY A 193 -16.27 -4.07 15.27
CA GLY A 193 -17.62 -3.90 14.74
C GLY A 193 -18.09 -2.44 14.73
N ALA A 194 -17.16 -1.49 14.66
CA ALA A 194 -17.49 -0.08 14.55
C ALA A 194 -18.18 0.21 13.22
N GLU A 195 -19.31 0.91 13.27
CA GLU A 195 -19.99 1.37 12.05
C GLU A 195 -19.14 2.44 11.36
N GLY A 196 -18.97 2.30 10.04
CA GLY A 196 -18.18 3.25 9.25
C GLY A 196 -16.67 3.12 9.45
N ALA A 197 -16.16 1.97 9.87
CA ALA A 197 -14.72 1.74 9.98
C ALA A 197 -13.98 2.14 8.68
N GLY A 198 -12.97 3.01 8.83
CA GLY A 198 -12.21 3.57 7.72
C GLY A 198 -12.90 4.69 6.93
N LYS A 199 -14.11 5.12 7.31
CA LYS A 199 -14.75 6.31 6.74
C LYS A 199 -14.37 7.56 7.51
N GLU A 200 -14.24 8.64 6.76
CA GLU A 200 -13.91 9.97 7.23
C GLU A 200 -15.20 10.77 7.35
N ALA A 201 -15.41 11.39 8.50
CA ALA A 201 -16.50 12.32 8.70
C ALA A 201 -16.16 13.67 8.05
N ALA A 202 -17.19 14.44 7.66
CA ALA A 202 -17.02 15.83 7.24
C ALA A 202 -16.15 16.60 8.24
N SER A 203 -14.91 16.89 7.86
CA SER A 203 -14.12 17.94 8.47
C SER A 203 -14.47 19.26 7.81
N GLY A 204 -14.43 20.36 8.57
CA GLY A 204 -14.62 21.70 8.00
C GLY A 204 -13.65 21.98 6.86
N GLU A 205 -13.98 22.99 6.05
CA GLU A 205 -13.30 23.42 4.81
C GLU A 205 -11.79 23.74 4.96
N GLU A 206 -11.28 23.77 6.20
CA GLU A 206 -9.91 24.22 6.52
C GLU A 206 -8.80 23.19 6.21
N ASP A 207 -9.13 21.94 5.88
CA ASP A 207 -8.11 20.87 5.82
C ASP A 207 -7.72 20.41 4.39
N GLY A 208 -8.18 21.11 3.35
CA GLY A 208 -7.85 20.77 1.95
C GLY A 208 -8.32 19.36 1.54
N ARG A 209 -9.33 18.82 2.23
CA ARG A 209 -9.89 17.49 2.01
C ARG A 209 -11.27 17.58 1.36
N THR A 210 -11.41 16.94 0.22
CA THR A 210 -12.69 16.69 -0.46
C THR A 210 -13.13 15.26 -0.16
N ILE A 211 -14.27 15.11 0.53
CA ILE A 211 -14.84 13.80 0.89
C ILE A 211 -16.08 13.56 0.01
N LEU A 212 -16.09 12.43 -0.68
CA LEU A 212 -17.10 12.03 -1.65
C LEU A 212 -17.66 10.67 -1.24
N ASP A 213 -18.97 10.51 -1.15
CA ASP A 213 -19.64 9.24 -0.89
C ASP A 213 -20.38 8.73 -2.12
N ARG A 214 -20.46 7.41 -2.26
CA ARG A 214 -21.38 6.78 -3.20
C ARG A 214 -22.82 6.95 -2.69
N PRO A 215 -23.77 7.39 -3.54
CA PRO A 215 -25.17 7.53 -3.17
C PRO A 215 -25.88 6.19 -2.86
#